data_AF-A0A2A8V1G9-F1
#
_entry.id   AF-A0A2A8V1G9-F1
#
_cell.length_a   1.000
_cell.length_b   1.000
_cell.length_c   1.000
_cell.angle_alpha   90.00
_cell.angle_beta   90.00
_cell.angle_gamma   90.00
#
_symmetry.space_group_name_H-M   'P 1'
#
loop_
_entity.id
_entity.type
_entity.pdbx_description
1 polymer ?
#
loop_
_entity_poly.entity_id
_entity_poly.type
_entity_poly.pdbx_seq_one_letter_code
_entity_poly.pdbx_strand_id
1 'polypeptide(L)'
;MQKKTFTFKLSDDGYYELLRYMPYFRKVYLFGNIGVYVISIVFFLYWNHEFQESASTSSPVMFAFISQVMVPALWAFGLSLVVHLVLYFYFRFRIHVFLKQSARRLKEKYQPANNEVYMIVFDQDQSAFFLGNRQHRIGIGQNLKVVSTFKYLLFYDGDGKSQDKFYIPKDGDQGHQENVAYITDYLEKTSGVQYEEKGKRPS
;
A
#
# COMPACT_ATOMS: atom_id res chain seq x y z
N MET A 1 -28.93 -16.07 16.77
CA MET A 1 -27.46 -16.09 16.74
C MET A 1 -26.96 -16.61 15.41
N GLN A 2 -26.76 -15.71 14.45
CA GLN A 2 -26.03 -16.03 13.22
C GLN A 2 -24.55 -15.72 13.46
N LYS A 3 -23.79 -16.76 13.88
CA LYS A 3 -22.33 -16.70 14.01
C LYS A 3 -21.69 -17.40 12.83
N LYS A 4 -20.73 -16.73 12.18
CA LYS A 4 -19.96 -17.29 11.07
C LYS A 4 -18.50 -17.38 11.49
N THR A 5 -17.90 -18.55 11.32
CA THR A 5 -16.52 -18.81 11.73
C THR A 5 -15.64 -19.03 10.51
N PHE A 6 -14.47 -18.41 10.51
CA PHE A 6 -13.43 -18.55 9.49
C PHE A 6 -12.19 -19.12 10.16
N THR A 7 -11.62 -20.14 9.54
CA THR A 7 -10.53 -20.92 10.14
C THR A 7 -9.50 -21.15 9.04
N PHE A 8 -8.38 -20.43 9.10
CA PHE A 8 -7.37 -20.44 8.03
C PHE A 8 -5.96 -20.18 8.59
N LYS A 9 -4.93 -20.45 7.79
CA LYS A 9 -3.54 -20.13 8.16
C LYS A 9 -3.19 -18.71 7.71
N LEU A 10 -2.56 -17.93 8.59
CA LEU A 10 -2.08 -16.61 8.19
C LEU A 10 -0.87 -16.73 7.25
N SER A 11 -0.80 -15.83 6.29
CA SER A 11 0.26 -15.75 5.29
C SER A 11 0.85 -14.34 5.26
N ASP A 12 2.14 -14.28 4.95
CA ASP A 12 2.86 -13.01 4.78
C ASP A 12 2.25 -12.21 3.62
N ASP A 13 1.82 -12.90 2.55
CA ASP A 13 1.19 -12.28 1.39
C ASP A 13 -0.16 -11.63 1.71
N GLY A 14 -0.99 -12.26 2.54
CA GLY A 14 -2.29 -11.69 2.94
C GLY A 14 -2.11 -10.39 3.73
N TYR A 15 -1.18 -10.36 4.68
CA TYR A 15 -0.86 -9.12 5.40
C TYR A 15 -0.10 -8.10 4.56
N TYR A 16 0.73 -8.54 3.61
CA TYR A 16 1.38 -7.63 2.67
C TYR A 16 0.35 -6.92 1.79
N GLU A 17 -0.63 -7.66 1.25
CA GLU A 17 -1.72 -7.09 0.46
C GLU A 17 -2.58 -6.15 1.30
N LEU A 18 -2.92 -6.55 2.53
CA LEU A 18 -3.61 -5.70 3.49
C LEU A 18 -2.89 -4.36 3.68
N LEU A 19 -1.60 -4.37 4.01
CA LEU A 19 -0.85 -3.15 4.27
C LEU A 19 -0.70 -2.30 3.00
N ARG A 20 -0.57 -2.93 1.82
CA ARG A 20 -0.47 -2.24 0.54
C ARG A 20 -1.72 -1.42 0.21
N TYR A 21 -2.91 -1.94 0.53
CA TYR A 21 -4.18 -1.24 0.26
C TYR A 21 -4.59 -0.25 1.36
N MET A 22 -3.96 -0.29 2.53
CA MET A 22 -4.26 0.65 3.62
C MET A 22 -4.05 2.12 3.18
N PRO A 23 -4.97 3.03 3.56
CA PRO A 23 -4.87 4.46 3.26
C PRO A 23 -3.54 5.10 3.70
N TYR A 24 -3.02 4.72 4.87
CA TYR A 24 -1.73 5.19 5.37
C TYR A 24 -0.59 4.93 4.38
N PHE A 25 -0.44 3.70 3.90
CA PHE A 25 0.64 3.35 2.98
C PHE A 25 0.44 3.97 1.60
N ARG A 26 -0.81 4.08 1.12
CA ARG A 26 -1.12 4.85 -0.09
C ARG A 26 -0.64 6.29 0.00
N LYS A 27 -0.86 6.96 1.15
CA LYS A 27 -0.35 8.31 1.41
C LYS A 27 1.18 8.34 1.45
N VAL A 28 1.83 7.39 2.11
CA VAL A 28 3.30 7.28 2.12
C VAL A 28 3.87 7.16 0.70
N TYR A 29 3.27 6.33 -0.15
CA TYR A 29 3.66 6.25 -1.56
C TYR A 29 3.46 7.57 -2.30
N LEU A 30 2.32 8.24 -2.10
CA LEU A 30 2.03 9.52 -2.75
C LEU A 30 3.05 10.60 -2.33
N PHE A 31 3.22 10.81 -1.03
CA PHE A 31 4.17 11.81 -0.50
C PHE A 31 5.61 11.48 -0.85
N GLY A 32 5.99 10.21 -0.84
CA GLY A 32 7.32 9.78 -1.26
C GLY A 32 7.58 10.07 -2.74
N ASN A 33 6.64 9.78 -3.63
CA ASN A 33 6.77 10.12 -5.05
C ASN A 33 6.88 11.63 -5.26
N ILE A 34 6.01 12.43 -4.61
CA ILE A 34 6.09 13.90 -4.67
C ILE A 34 7.46 14.37 -4.18
N GLY A 35 7.95 13.84 -3.06
CA GLY A 35 9.26 14.16 -2.51
C GLY A 35 10.40 13.85 -3.48
N VAL A 36 10.37 12.69 -4.15
CA VAL A 36 11.36 12.32 -5.17
C VAL A 36 11.32 13.32 -6.34
N TYR A 37 10.14 13.73 -6.83
CA TYR A 37 10.03 14.74 -7.87
C TYR A 37 10.59 16.10 -7.44
N VAL A 38 10.26 16.56 -6.23
CA VAL A 38 10.79 17.83 -5.70
C VAL A 38 12.32 17.80 -5.62
N ILE A 39 12.89 16.72 -5.08
CA ILE A 39 14.34 16.54 -5.01
C ILE A 39 14.98 16.58 -6.41
N SER A 40 14.38 15.89 -7.38
CA SER A 40 14.89 15.88 -8.76
C SER A 40 14.82 17.24 -9.44
N ILE A 41 13.75 18.02 -9.21
CA ILE A 41 13.66 19.40 -9.73
C ILE A 41 14.76 20.26 -9.13
N VAL A 42 15.00 20.18 -7.81
CA VAL A 42 16.07 20.94 -7.15
C VAL A 42 17.44 20.56 -7.73
N PHE A 43 17.72 19.26 -7.91
CA PHE A 43 18.97 18.81 -8.54
C PHE A 43 19.11 19.28 -9.99
N PHE A 44 18.02 19.25 -10.77
CA PHE A 44 18.03 19.75 -12.13
C PHE A 44 18.38 21.25 -12.16
N LEU A 45 17.73 22.07 -11.34
CA LEU A 45 17.99 23.50 -11.28
C LEU A 45 19.42 23.79 -10.83
N TYR A 46 19.90 23.10 -9.81
CA TYR A 46 21.27 23.21 -9.30
C TYR A 46 22.30 22.87 -10.40
N TRP A 47 22.18 21.70 -11.02
CA TRP A 47 23.11 21.30 -12.07
C TRP A 47 23.02 22.16 -13.31
N ASN A 48 21.81 22.57 -13.70
CA ASN A 48 21.66 23.47 -14.83
C ASN A 48 22.35 24.81 -14.57
N HIS A 49 22.26 25.35 -13.35
CA HIS A 49 23.00 26.55 -12.97
C HIS A 49 24.52 26.36 -13.09
N GLU A 50 25.07 25.35 -12.42
CA GLU A 50 26.52 25.03 -12.44
C GLU A 50 27.04 24.83 -13.87
N PHE A 51 26.30 24.09 -14.68
CA PHE A 51 26.68 23.80 -16.05
C PHE A 51 26.64 25.05 -16.94
N GLN A 52 25.66 25.94 -16.77
CA GLN A 52 25.59 27.21 -17.51
C GLN A 52 26.72 28.17 -17.11
N GLU A 53 27.02 28.28 -15.80
CA GLU A 53 28.16 29.08 -15.33
C GLU A 53 29.48 28.55 -15.88
N SER A 54 29.68 27.22 -15.88
CA SER A 54 30.90 26.62 -16.42
C SER A 54 31.07 26.82 -17.93
N ALA A 55 29.97 27.05 -18.65
CA ALA A 55 29.94 27.18 -20.11
C ALA A 55 29.96 28.64 -20.60
N SER A 56 29.90 29.62 -19.70
CA SER A 56 29.77 31.03 -20.08
C SER A 56 31.04 31.57 -20.75
N THR A 57 31.03 31.62 -22.09
CA THR A 57 31.94 32.43 -22.92
C THR A 57 31.11 33.05 -24.04
N SER A 58 30.97 34.37 -24.08
CA SER A 58 30.07 35.05 -25.02
C SER A 58 30.56 34.91 -26.47
N SER A 59 29.87 34.12 -27.29
CA SER A 59 30.09 34.09 -28.74
C SER A 59 28.75 34.19 -29.50
N PRO A 60 28.62 35.11 -30.47
CA PRO A 60 27.36 35.39 -31.17
C PRO A 60 27.01 34.35 -32.25
N VAL A 61 27.73 33.23 -32.34
CA VAL A 61 27.56 32.21 -33.38
C VAL A 61 26.59 31.13 -32.91
N MET A 62 25.63 30.72 -33.76
CA MET A 62 24.62 29.70 -33.43
C MET A 62 25.23 28.38 -32.91
N PHE A 63 26.41 28.01 -33.40
CA PHE A 63 27.18 26.86 -32.90
C PHE A 63 27.63 27.02 -31.44
N ALA A 64 27.99 28.25 -31.03
CA ALA A 64 28.32 28.56 -29.65
C ALA A 64 27.10 28.51 -28.74
N PHE A 65 25.92 28.97 -29.20
CA PHE A 65 24.68 28.82 -28.43
C PHE A 65 24.33 27.35 -28.17
N ILE A 66 24.43 26.49 -29.19
CA ILE A 66 24.17 25.05 -29.04
C ILE A 66 25.18 24.41 -28.08
N SER A 67 26.48 24.70 -28.22
CA SER A 67 27.51 24.08 -27.39
C SER A 67 27.59 24.63 -25.96
N GLN A 68 27.21 25.89 -25.74
CA GLN A 68 27.33 26.57 -24.44
C GLN A 68 26.04 26.60 -23.63
N VAL A 69 24.87 26.50 -24.27
CA VAL A 69 23.58 26.59 -23.56
C VAL A 69 22.81 25.28 -23.65
N MET A 70 22.64 24.70 -24.86
CA MET A 70 21.82 23.50 -25.03
C MET A 70 22.51 22.23 -24.52
N VAL A 71 23.78 22.02 -24.87
CA VAL A 71 24.53 20.83 -24.44
C VAL A 71 24.61 20.74 -22.91
N PRO A 72 24.98 21.81 -22.17
CA PRO A 72 25.06 21.73 -20.71
C PRO A 72 23.69 21.54 -20.04
N ALA A 73 22.62 22.13 -20.59
CA ALA A 73 21.25 21.88 -20.13
C ALA A 73 20.80 20.41 -20.35
N LEU A 74 21.17 19.81 -21.48
CA LEU A 74 20.92 18.39 -21.76
C LEU A 74 21.69 17.48 -20.79
N TRP A 75 22.94 17.82 -20.46
CA TRP A 75 23.70 17.11 -19.43
C TRP A 75 23.05 17.23 -18.06
N ALA A 76 22.64 18.43 -17.65
CA ALA A 76 21.91 18.66 -16.41
C ALA A 76 20.63 17.82 -16.33
N PHE A 77 19.86 17.79 -17.42
CA PHE A 77 18.64 17.01 -17.54
C PHE A 77 18.94 15.50 -17.47
N GLY A 78 19.89 15.01 -18.25
CA GLY A 78 20.27 13.59 -18.28
C GLY A 78 20.76 13.10 -16.92
N LEU A 79 21.64 13.87 -16.26
CA LEU A 79 22.13 13.56 -14.93
C LEU A 79 20.97 13.56 -13.91
N SER A 80 20.09 14.57 -13.96
CA SER A 80 18.94 14.66 -13.04
C SER A 80 17.97 13.49 -13.23
N LEU A 81 17.73 13.07 -14.47
CA LEU A 81 16.91 11.91 -14.77
C LEU A 81 17.52 10.62 -14.18
N VAL A 82 18.83 10.43 -14.30
CA VAL A 82 19.52 9.27 -13.70
C VAL A 82 19.34 9.27 -12.18
N VAL A 83 19.56 10.41 -11.52
CA VAL A 83 19.35 10.52 -10.06
C VAL A 83 17.90 10.29 -9.68
N HIS A 84 16.94 10.84 -10.44
CA HIS A 84 15.52 10.63 -10.24
C HIS A 84 15.19 9.13 -10.25
N LEU A 85 15.66 8.41 -11.27
CA LEU A 85 15.43 6.97 -11.40
C LEU A 85 16.05 6.21 -10.23
N VAL A 86 17.30 6.51 -9.85
CA VAL A 86 17.96 5.87 -8.70
C VAL A 86 17.17 6.09 -7.42
N LEU A 87 16.77 7.34 -7.12
CA LEU A 87 15.99 7.68 -5.94
C LEU A 87 14.61 7.01 -5.96
N TYR A 88 13.94 7.00 -7.11
CA TYR A 88 12.65 6.36 -7.29
C TYR A 88 12.73 4.85 -7.02
N PHE A 89 13.69 4.15 -7.64
CA PHE A 89 13.89 2.72 -7.40
C PHE A 89 14.30 2.43 -5.96
N TYR A 90 15.19 3.23 -5.38
CA TYR A 90 15.60 3.11 -3.99
C TYR A 90 14.40 3.25 -3.04
N PHE A 91 13.61 4.32 -3.21
CA PHE A 91 12.42 4.56 -2.40
C PHE A 91 11.42 3.40 -2.54
N ARG A 92 11.10 2.99 -3.77
CA ARG A 92 10.17 1.89 -4.05
C ARG A 92 10.64 0.59 -3.38
N PHE A 93 11.92 0.28 -3.50
CA PHE A 93 12.52 -0.90 -2.87
C PHE A 93 12.43 -0.84 -1.34
N ARG A 94 12.78 0.30 -0.73
CA ARG A 94 12.72 0.49 0.73
C ARG A 94 11.30 0.31 1.27
N ILE A 95 10.29 0.88 0.62
CA ILE A 95 8.90 0.69 1.05
C ILE A 95 8.46 -0.77 0.89
N HIS A 96 8.83 -1.42 -0.22
CA HIS A 96 8.52 -2.84 -0.43
C HIS A 96 9.09 -3.74 0.67
N VAL A 97 10.37 -3.56 1.00
CA VAL A 97 11.04 -4.29 2.08
C VAL A 97 10.38 -3.99 3.43
N PHE A 98 10.08 -2.72 3.71
CA PHE A 98 9.40 -2.31 4.93
C PHE A 98 8.01 -2.94 5.08
N LEU A 99 7.22 -2.99 4.01
CA LEU A 99 5.90 -3.62 3.98
C LEU A 99 5.99 -5.12 4.23
N LYS A 100 6.91 -5.83 3.56
CA LYS A 100 7.13 -7.26 3.79
C LYS A 100 7.52 -7.54 5.24
N GLN A 101 8.46 -6.77 5.80
CA GLN A 101 8.87 -6.94 7.19
C GLN A 101 7.72 -6.64 8.17
N SER A 102 6.92 -5.61 7.87
CA SER A 102 5.74 -5.26 8.69
C SER A 102 4.66 -6.33 8.61
N ALA A 103 4.41 -6.91 7.44
CA ALA A 103 3.47 -8.00 7.24
C ALA A 103 3.86 -9.24 8.06
N ARG A 104 5.15 -9.60 8.01
CA ARG A 104 5.70 -10.69 8.82
C ARG A 104 5.52 -10.45 10.32
N ARG A 105 5.87 -9.25 10.82
CA ARG A 105 5.66 -8.88 12.24
C ARG A 105 4.19 -8.95 12.65
N LEU A 106 3.28 -8.57 11.74
CA LEU A 106 1.85 -8.59 12.01
C LEU A 106 1.33 -10.03 12.07
N LYS A 107 1.77 -10.89 11.17
CA LYS A 107 1.50 -12.33 11.23
C LYS A 107 2.01 -12.94 12.54
N GLU A 108 3.27 -12.70 12.90
CA GLU A 108 3.87 -13.21 14.14
C GLU A 108 3.12 -12.71 15.39
N LYS A 109 2.55 -11.50 15.36
CA LYS A 109 1.71 -10.96 16.46
C LYS A 109 0.41 -11.74 16.64
N TYR A 110 -0.28 -12.10 15.55
CA TYR A 110 -1.59 -12.75 15.60
C TYR A 110 -1.51 -14.28 15.59
N GLN A 111 -0.39 -14.84 15.12
CA GLN A 111 -0.10 -16.25 15.09
C GLN A 111 1.36 -16.50 15.52
N PRO A 112 1.63 -16.54 16.84
CA PRO A 112 3.00 -16.70 17.36
C PRO A 112 3.61 -18.07 17.05
N ALA A 113 2.78 -19.11 17.00
CA ALA A 113 3.21 -20.46 16.67
C ALA A 113 2.96 -20.76 15.18
N ASN A 114 4.03 -21.14 14.48
CA ASN A 114 3.97 -21.58 13.08
C ASN A 114 3.02 -22.78 12.97
N ASN A 115 2.08 -22.74 12.02
CA ASN A 115 1.04 -23.74 11.73
C ASN A 115 -0.23 -23.77 12.59
N GLU A 116 -0.38 -22.92 13.60
CA GLU A 116 -1.69 -22.79 14.27
C GLU A 116 -2.76 -22.29 13.30
N VAL A 117 -4.01 -22.75 13.49
CA VAL A 117 -5.10 -22.25 12.66
C VAL A 117 -5.64 -20.98 13.31
N TYR A 118 -5.67 -19.89 12.54
CA TYR A 118 -6.21 -18.63 12.97
C TYR A 118 -7.73 -18.63 12.79
N MET A 119 -8.44 -18.25 13.84
CA MET A 119 -9.90 -18.22 13.86
C MET A 119 -10.41 -16.78 13.91
N ILE A 120 -11.38 -16.48 13.05
CA ILE A 120 -12.16 -15.25 13.10
C ILE A 120 -13.63 -15.63 13.26
N VAL A 121 -14.30 -15.03 14.22
CA VAL A 121 -15.75 -15.21 14.41
C VAL A 121 -16.45 -13.90 14.10
N PHE A 122 -17.35 -13.92 13.14
CA PHE A 122 -18.31 -12.84 12.90
C PHE A 122 -19.59 -13.12 13.68
N ASP A 123 -19.98 -12.16 14.51
CA ASP A 123 -21.24 -12.18 15.26
C ASP A 123 -22.11 -11.03 14.75
N GLN A 124 -23.18 -11.39 14.03
CA GLN A 124 -24.12 -10.43 13.47
C GLN A 124 -24.87 -9.66 14.56
N ASP A 125 -25.28 -10.35 15.64
CA ASP A 125 -26.08 -9.78 16.72
C ASP A 125 -25.29 -8.69 17.45
N GLN A 126 -23.97 -8.86 17.54
CA GLN A 126 -23.05 -7.87 18.13
C GLN A 126 -22.44 -6.90 17.12
N SER A 127 -22.72 -7.08 15.83
CA SER A 127 -22.09 -6.37 14.71
C SER A 127 -20.57 -6.26 14.91
N ALA A 128 -19.90 -7.40 15.11
CA ALA A 128 -18.48 -7.41 15.43
C ALA A 128 -17.74 -8.64 14.89
N PHE A 129 -16.43 -8.47 14.68
CA PHE A 129 -15.48 -9.54 14.44
C PHE A 129 -14.67 -9.81 15.70
N PHE A 130 -14.49 -11.08 16.04
CA PHE A 130 -13.62 -11.55 17.12
C PHE A 130 -12.43 -12.28 16.53
N LEU A 131 -11.24 -11.77 16.83
CA LEU A 131 -9.98 -12.18 16.25
C LEU A 131 -9.16 -13.06 17.19
N GLY A 132 -8.82 -14.26 16.72
CA GLY A 132 -7.88 -15.19 17.36
C GLY A 132 -8.31 -15.68 18.75
N ASN A 133 -7.38 -16.35 19.42
CA ASN A 133 -7.63 -16.96 20.75
C ASN A 133 -7.90 -15.93 21.85
N ARG A 134 -7.43 -14.69 21.69
CA ARG A 134 -7.68 -13.59 22.63
C ARG A 134 -9.04 -12.92 22.43
N GLN A 135 -9.80 -13.34 21.41
CA GLN A 135 -11.09 -12.76 21.03
C GLN A 135 -11.06 -11.23 20.96
N HIS A 136 -10.02 -10.68 20.32
CA HIS A 136 -9.92 -9.24 20.15
C HIS A 136 -11.10 -8.76 19.29
N ARG A 137 -11.93 -7.86 19.86
CA ARG A 137 -13.18 -7.42 19.24
C ARG A 137 -12.94 -6.21 18.35
N ILE A 138 -13.39 -6.29 17.10
CA ILE A 138 -13.47 -5.17 16.17
C ILE A 138 -14.93 -4.95 15.83
N GLY A 139 -15.46 -3.78 16.20
CA GLY A 139 -16.84 -3.40 15.89
C GLY A 139 -17.03 -3.06 14.41
N ILE A 140 -18.20 -3.38 13.88
CA ILE A 140 -18.66 -2.94 12.56
C ILE A 140 -19.36 -1.61 12.77
N GLY A 141 -18.75 -0.54 12.27
CA GLY A 141 -19.26 0.82 12.41
C GLY A 141 -18.66 1.75 11.36
N GLN A 142 -18.86 3.05 11.53
CA GLN A 142 -18.52 4.08 10.54
C GLN A 142 -17.03 4.15 10.13
N ASN A 143 -16.15 3.63 10.98
CA ASN A 143 -14.70 3.65 10.77
C ASN A 143 -14.18 2.37 10.09
N LEU A 144 -15.01 1.32 10.00
CA LEU A 144 -14.60 0.08 9.37
C LEU A 144 -14.57 0.28 7.85
N LYS A 145 -13.40 0.03 7.29
CA LYS A 145 -13.18 0.05 5.85
C LYS A 145 -12.84 -1.36 5.39
N VAL A 146 -13.44 -1.74 4.28
CA VAL A 146 -13.34 -3.08 3.72
C VAL A 146 -12.93 -2.95 2.27
N VAL A 147 -11.77 -3.53 1.92
CA VAL A 147 -11.32 -3.63 0.53
C VAL A 147 -11.42 -5.07 0.08
N SER A 148 -12.24 -5.30 -0.93
CA SER A 148 -12.47 -6.61 -1.53
C SER A 148 -11.53 -6.78 -2.71
N THR A 149 -10.51 -7.64 -2.58
CA THR A 149 -9.58 -7.97 -3.67
C THR A 149 -9.91 -9.31 -4.31
N PHE A 150 -9.19 -9.70 -5.36
CA PHE A 150 -9.40 -11.01 -5.97
C PHE A 150 -9.18 -12.18 -4.98
N LYS A 151 -8.23 -12.04 -4.05
CA LYS A 151 -7.84 -13.10 -3.12
C LYS A 151 -8.37 -12.92 -1.70
N TYR A 152 -8.59 -11.67 -1.26
CA TYR A 152 -8.84 -11.38 0.15
C TYR A 152 -9.96 -10.36 0.35
N LEU A 153 -10.64 -10.43 1.49
CA LEU A 153 -11.34 -9.32 2.10
C LEU A 153 -10.39 -8.67 3.12
N LEU A 154 -10.07 -7.39 2.94
CA LEU A 154 -9.10 -6.65 3.75
C LEU A 154 -9.85 -5.69 4.66
N PHE A 155 -9.61 -5.75 5.96
CA PHE A 155 -10.33 -4.97 6.97
C PHE A 155 -9.36 -4.06 7.73
N TYR A 156 -9.78 -2.81 7.92
CA TYR A 156 -9.05 -1.84 8.75
C TYR A 156 -10.02 -0.86 9.43
N ASP A 157 -9.84 -0.65 10.73
CA ASP A 157 -10.65 0.25 11.55
C ASP A 157 -10.01 1.66 11.60
N GLY A 158 -10.31 2.48 10.59
CA GLY A 158 -9.75 3.83 10.43
C GLY A 158 -8.53 3.94 9.51
N ASP A 159 -7.94 5.14 9.44
CA ASP A 159 -6.96 5.54 8.42
C ASP A 159 -5.48 5.53 8.89
N GLY A 160 -5.24 5.23 10.17
CA GLY A 160 -3.93 5.33 10.80
C GLY A 160 -3.05 4.08 10.66
N LYS A 161 -1.76 4.22 10.96
CA LYS A 161 -0.79 3.11 10.96
C LYS A 161 -1.08 2.04 12.03
N SER A 162 -1.49 2.47 13.22
CA SER A 162 -1.64 1.61 14.40
C SER A 162 -3.05 1.05 14.61
N GLN A 163 -3.90 1.13 13.59
CA GLN A 163 -5.27 0.66 13.69
C GLN A 163 -5.38 -0.87 13.65
N ASP A 164 -6.48 -1.37 14.21
CA ASP A 164 -6.85 -2.76 14.08
C ASP A 164 -7.09 -3.13 12.62
N LYS A 165 -6.55 -4.29 12.24
CA LYS A 165 -6.52 -4.73 10.85
C LYS A 165 -6.37 -6.23 10.76
N PHE A 166 -7.09 -6.81 9.82
CA PHE A 166 -7.07 -8.24 9.56
C PHE A 166 -7.57 -8.49 8.14
N TYR A 167 -7.37 -9.70 7.64
CA TYR A 167 -7.92 -10.11 6.35
C TYR A 167 -8.63 -11.45 6.50
N ILE A 168 -9.52 -11.73 5.55
CA ILE A 168 -10.15 -13.04 5.37
C ILE A 168 -9.83 -13.50 3.94
N PRO A 169 -9.18 -14.66 3.73
CA PRO A 169 -9.01 -15.24 2.40
C PRO A 169 -10.36 -15.56 1.77
N LYS A 170 -10.50 -15.38 0.46
CA LYS A 170 -11.71 -15.75 -0.28
C LYS A 170 -11.69 -17.22 -0.71
N ASP A 171 -10.51 -17.80 -0.84
CA ASP A 171 -10.31 -19.22 -1.06
C ASP A 171 -10.51 -20.02 0.23
N GLY A 172 -11.00 -21.25 0.08
CA GLY A 172 -11.36 -22.14 1.19
C GLY A 172 -12.30 -23.24 0.73
N ASP A 173 -12.79 -24.03 1.69
CA ASP A 173 -13.84 -25.02 1.44
C ASP A 173 -15.19 -24.34 1.13
N GLN A 174 -16.18 -25.15 0.75
CA GLN A 174 -17.49 -24.63 0.38
C GLN A 174 -18.14 -23.81 1.52
N GLY A 175 -18.04 -24.28 2.77
CA GLY A 175 -18.60 -23.57 3.92
C GLY A 175 -17.93 -22.23 4.17
N HIS A 176 -16.60 -22.15 3.99
CA HIS A 176 -15.84 -20.90 4.05
C HIS A 176 -16.28 -19.93 2.95
N GLN A 177 -16.43 -20.41 1.71
CA GLN A 177 -16.86 -19.56 0.59
C GLN A 177 -18.29 -19.04 0.78
N GLU A 178 -19.20 -19.87 1.28
CA GLU A 178 -20.57 -19.46 1.63
C GLU A 178 -20.56 -18.40 2.74
N ASN A 179 -19.70 -18.56 3.75
CA ASN A 179 -19.54 -17.58 4.82
C ASN A 179 -18.94 -16.26 4.30
N VAL A 180 -17.96 -16.31 3.40
CA VAL A 180 -17.37 -15.13 2.75
C VAL A 180 -18.42 -14.39 1.93
N ALA A 181 -19.21 -15.10 1.12
CA ALA A 181 -20.28 -14.51 0.32
C ALA A 181 -21.33 -13.84 1.21
N TYR A 182 -21.75 -14.53 2.28
CA TYR A 182 -22.69 -14.01 3.26
C TYR A 182 -22.19 -12.71 3.92
N ILE A 183 -20.94 -12.67 4.39
CA ILE A 183 -20.41 -11.47 5.05
C ILE A 183 -20.21 -10.35 4.06
N THR A 184 -19.83 -10.66 2.82
CA THR A 184 -19.70 -9.65 1.76
C THR A 184 -21.04 -8.95 1.52
N ASP A 185 -22.10 -9.72 1.31
CA ASP A 185 -23.46 -9.18 1.14
C ASP A 185 -23.94 -8.37 2.36
N TYR A 186 -23.65 -8.86 3.58
CA TYR A 186 -23.95 -8.14 4.82
C TYR A 186 -23.24 -6.79 4.89
N LEU A 187 -21.93 -6.75 4.62
CA LEU A 187 -21.11 -5.54 4.72
C LEU A 187 -21.46 -4.51 3.64
N GLU A 188 -21.76 -4.96 2.42
CA GLU A 188 -22.20 -4.09 1.32
C GLU A 188 -23.54 -3.40 1.65
N LYS A 189 -24.44 -4.09 2.37
CA LYS A 189 -25.74 -3.56 2.79
C LYS A 189 -25.69 -2.77 4.10
N THR A 190 -24.62 -2.88 4.88
CA THR A 190 -24.52 -2.23 6.20
C THR A 190 -24.16 -0.76 6.05
N SER A 191 -25.09 0.12 6.42
CA SER A 191 -24.85 1.57 6.45
C SER A 191 -23.72 1.93 7.41
N GLY A 192 -22.67 2.57 6.90
CA GLY A 192 -21.51 3.03 7.68
C GLY A 192 -20.21 2.30 7.37
N VAL A 193 -20.25 1.12 6.76
CA VAL A 193 -19.03 0.45 6.28
C VAL A 193 -18.58 1.09 4.96
N GLN A 194 -17.32 1.48 4.85
CA GLN A 194 -16.75 1.90 3.56
C GLN A 194 -16.26 0.66 2.82
N TYR A 195 -17.11 0.13 1.94
CA TYR A 195 -16.78 -1.02 1.11
C TYR A 195 -16.26 -0.57 -0.27
N GLU A 196 -15.10 -1.09 -0.68
CA GLU A 196 -14.47 -0.79 -1.96
C GLU A 196 -14.00 -2.08 -2.64
N GLU A 197 -14.45 -2.33 -3.88
CA GLU A 197 -13.96 -3.46 -4.68
C GLU A 197 -12.70 -3.07 -5.48
N LYS A 198 -11.60 -3.79 -5.28
CA LYS A 198 -10.29 -3.56 -5.90
C LYS A 198 -9.74 -4.86 -6.49
N GLY A 199 -10.05 -5.11 -7.75
CA GLY A 199 -9.42 -6.17 -8.53
C GLY A 199 -10.42 -6.87 -9.42
N LYS A 200 -10.65 -6.34 -10.62
CA LYS A 200 -11.08 -7.19 -11.73
C LYS A 200 -9.87 -8.04 -12.12
N ARG A 201 -10.06 -9.34 -12.33
CA ARG A 201 -9.04 -10.19 -12.96
C ARG A 201 -8.50 -9.45 -14.20
N PRO A 202 -7.18 -9.39 -14.43
CA PRO A 202 -6.72 -9.19 -15.79
C PRO A 202 -7.29 -10.36 -16.60
N SER A 203 -8.16 -10.02 -17.55
CA SER A 203 -8.69 -10.94 -18.56
C SER A 203 -7.56 -11.48 -19.44
#